data_AF-A0A2W1JQH0-F1
#
_entry.id   AF-A0A2W1JQH0-F1
#
_cell.length_a   1.000
_cell.length_b   1.000
_cell.length_c   1.000
_cell.angle_alpha   90.00
_cell.angle_beta   90.00
_cell.angle_gamma   90.00
#
_symmetry.space_group_name_H-M   'P 1'
#
loop_
_entity.id
_entity.type
_entity.pdbx_description
1 polymer ?
#
loop_
_entity_poly.entity_id
_entity_poly.type
_entity_poly.pdbx_seq_one_letter_code
_entity_poly.pdbx_strand_id
1 'polypeptide(L)'
;MINKVVAMECSPQGELIIMPPVGGKSGRKEARYIFKLAAWNEQAELGEVFSSSTVFKLPNGGDRSPDAAWITRKRWDALTAEQ
;
A
#
# COMPACT_ATOMS: atom_id res chain seq x y z
N MET A 1 -4.22 3.67 24.17
CA MET A 1 -5.16 4.19 23.16
C MET A 1 -5.48 3.07 22.19
N ILE A 2 -6.74 2.65 22.10
CA ILE A 2 -7.15 1.60 21.15
C ILE A 2 -7.47 2.29 19.83
N ASN A 3 -6.70 1.97 18.79
CA ASN A 3 -6.94 2.45 17.43
C ASN A 3 -8.23 1.80 16.92
N LYS A 4 -9.29 2.60 16.71
CA LYS A 4 -10.62 2.13 16.27
C LYS A 4 -10.69 1.79 14.78
N VAL A 5 -9.63 2.05 14.02
CA VAL A 5 -9.58 1.73 12.58
C VAL A 5 -8.92 0.36 12.41
N VAL A 6 -9.71 -0.63 12.02
CA VAL A 6 -9.26 -1.97 11.68
C VAL A 6 -8.87 -1.97 10.20
N ALA A 7 -7.65 -2.39 9.89
CA ALA A 7 -7.23 -2.57 8.50
C ALA A 7 -7.99 -3.76 7.89
N MET A 8 -8.56 -3.54 6.71
CA MET A 8 -9.38 -4.51 6.00
C MET A 8 -8.90 -4.63 4.56
N GLU A 9 -8.82 -5.86 4.08
CA GLU A 9 -8.56 -6.21 2.69
C GLU A 9 -9.75 -7.01 2.14
N CYS A 10 -9.83 -7.12 0.81
CA CYS A 10 -10.82 -7.95 0.13
C CYS A 10 -10.12 -8.95 -0.79
N SER A 11 -10.50 -10.23 -0.72
CA SER A 11 -10.02 -11.24 -1.65
C SER A 11 -10.61 -11.02 -3.06
N PRO A 12 -9.99 -11.57 -4.11
CA PRO A 12 -10.58 -11.54 -5.46
C PRO A 12 -11.99 -12.15 -5.53
N GLN A 13 -12.35 -13.01 -4.58
CA GLN A 13 -13.66 -13.66 -4.48
C GLN A 13 -14.69 -12.83 -3.69
N GLY A 14 -14.32 -11.64 -3.21
CA GLY A 14 -15.19 -10.76 -2.42
C GLY A 14 -15.20 -11.06 -0.93
N GLU A 15 -14.24 -11.83 -0.42
CA GLU A 15 -14.17 -12.18 1.00
C GLU A 15 -13.46 -11.06 1.78
N LEU A 16 -14.06 -10.63 2.89
CA LEU A 16 -13.46 -9.66 3.79
C LEU A 16 -12.32 -10.30 4.59
N ILE A 17 -11.13 -9.73 4.50
CA ILE A 17 -9.95 -10.13 5.24
C ILE A 17 -9.67 -9.07 6.31
N ILE A 18 -9.76 -9.45 7.58
CA ILE A 18 -9.41 -8.59 8.71
C ILE A 18 -7.91 -8.75 9.00
N MET A 19 -7.15 -7.69 8.80
CA MET A 19 -5.71 -7.72 9.04
C MET A 19 -5.42 -7.58 10.54
N PRO A 20 -4.53 -8.42 11.11
CA PRO A 20 -4.12 -8.25 12.50
C PRO A 20 -3.38 -6.92 12.67
N PRO A 21 -3.44 -6.28 13.86
CA PRO A 21 -2.68 -5.07 14.12
C PRO A 21 -1.18 -5.26 13.88
N VAL A 22 -0.56 -4.29 13.22
CA VAL A 22 0.89 -4.29 12.97
C VAL A 22 1.63 -4.04 14.28
N GLY A 23 2.43 -5.03 14.72
CA GLY A 23 3.31 -4.91 15.88
C GLY A 23 4.60 -4.14 15.55
N GLY A 24 5.30 -3.65 16.59
CA GLY A 24 6.47 -2.78 16.42
C GLY A 24 7.63 -3.37 15.59
N LYS A 25 7.83 -4.69 15.61
CA LYS A 25 8.86 -5.36 14.78
C LYS A 25 8.52 -5.29 13.28
N SER A 26 7.26 -5.58 12.92
CA SER A 26 6.78 -5.48 11.54
C SER A 26 6.74 -4.02 11.10
N GLY A 27 6.18 -3.13 11.92
CA GLY A 27 6.14 -1.69 11.62
C GLY A 27 7.53 -1.07 11.40
N ARG A 28 8.55 -1.46 12.17
CA ARG A 28 9.94 -1.03 11.92
C ARG A 28 10.47 -1.52 10.58
N LYS A 29 10.07 -2.73 10.16
CA LYS A 29 10.49 -3.35 8.90
C LYS A 29 9.82 -2.66 7.71
N GLU A 30 8.51 -2.44 7.78
CA GLU A 30 7.71 -1.66 6.83
C GLU A 30 8.31 -0.27 6.64
N ALA A 31 8.52 0.49 7.73
CA ALA A 31 9.10 1.82 7.67
C ALA A 31 10.47 1.85 6.98
N ARG A 32 11.31 0.85 7.23
CA ARG A 32 12.63 0.72 6.58
C ARG A 32 12.49 0.42 5.08
N TYR A 33 11.53 -0.40 4.67
CA TYR A 33 11.31 -0.70 3.24
C TYR A 33 10.72 0.48 2.49
N ILE A 34 9.71 1.14 3.06
CA ILE A 34 9.13 2.37 2.51
C ILE A 34 10.23 3.42 2.32
N PHE A 35 11.06 3.66 3.34
CA PHE A 35 12.16 4.62 3.25
C PHE A 35 13.13 4.28 2.12
N LYS A 36 13.58 3.02 2.02
CA LYS A 36 14.51 2.61 0.96
C LYS A 36 13.92 2.78 -0.43
N LEU A 37 12.65 2.42 -0.59
CA LEU A 37 11.94 2.52 -1.86
C LEU A 37 11.73 3.99 -2.25
N ALA A 38 11.33 4.84 -1.30
CA ALA A 38 11.21 6.28 -1.49
C ALA A 38 12.55 6.91 -1.85
N ALA A 39 13.61 6.67 -1.08
CA ALA A 39 14.94 7.24 -1.33
C ALA A 39 15.52 6.85 -2.69
N TRP A 40 15.21 5.63 -3.17
CA TRP A 40 15.55 5.22 -4.54
C TRP A 40 14.69 5.96 -5.57
N ASN A 41 13.37 6.05 -5.36
CA ASN A 41 12.47 6.68 -6.31
C ASN A 41 12.70 8.19 -6.43
N GLU A 42 13.11 8.88 -5.37
CA GLU A 42 13.54 10.29 -5.41
C GLU A 42 14.73 10.52 -6.34
N GLN A 43 15.61 9.52 -6.51
CA GLN A 43 16.75 9.61 -7.43
C GLN A 43 16.39 9.14 -8.84
N ALA A 44 15.54 8.13 -8.94
CA ALA A 44 15.18 7.52 -10.21
C ALA A 44 14.07 8.30 -10.94
N GLU A 45 13.22 8.99 -10.20
CA GLU A 45 12.05 9.75 -10.68
C GLU A 45 11.09 8.92 -11.56
N LEU A 46 11.06 7.60 -11.36
CA LEU A 46 10.34 6.66 -12.23
C LEU A 46 8.88 6.45 -11.82
N GLY A 47 8.43 6.99 -10.69
CA GLY A 47 7.07 6.75 -10.20
C GLY A 47 6.75 7.36 -8.85
N GLU A 48 5.82 6.72 -8.13
CA GLU A 48 5.29 7.16 -6.84
C GLU A 48 5.31 6.02 -5.83
N VAL A 49 5.69 6.32 -4.58
CA VAL A 49 5.78 5.35 -3.47
C VAL A 49 4.64 5.58 -2.48
N PHE A 50 4.03 4.49 -2.03
CA PHE A 50 2.86 4.51 -1.16
C PHE A 50 3.14 3.82 0.17
N SER A 51 2.51 4.34 1.23
CA SER A 51 2.59 3.79 2.59
C SER A 51 1.73 2.52 2.75
N SER A 52 1.97 1.77 3.82
CA SER A 52 1.27 0.52 4.12
C SER A 52 -0.23 0.66 4.41
N SER A 53 -0.75 1.88 4.60
CA SER A 53 -2.18 2.12 4.76
C SER A 53 -2.92 2.39 3.44
N THR A 54 -2.21 2.36 2.30
CA THR A 54 -2.81 2.61 0.98
C THR A 54 -3.46 1.33 0.46
N VAL A 55 -4.74 1.38 0.13
CA VAL A 55 -5.48 0.25 -0.44
C VAL A 55 -5.53 0.36 -1.96
N PHE A 56 -5.15 -0.71 -2.65
CA PHE A 56 -5.20 -0.82 -4.10
C PHE A 56 -6.29 -1.77 -4.54
N LYS A 57 -7.15 -1.32 -5.45
CA LYS A 57 -8.07 -2.19 -6.19
C LYS A 57 -7.28 -2.92 -7.28
N LEU A 58 -7.24 -4.24 -7.22
CA LEU A 58 -6.45 -5.02 -8.17
C LEU A 58 -7.26 -5.39 -9.43
N PRO A 59 -6.62 -5.49 -10.61
CA PRO A 59 -7.33 -5.78 -11.88
C PRO A 59 -8.12 -7.08 -11.90
N ASN A 60 -7.67 -8.07 -11.12
CA ASN A 60 -8.34 -9.37 -11.01
C ASN A 60 -9.33 -9.44 -9.84
N GLY A 61 -9.74 -8.27 -9.31
CA GLY A 61 -10.55 -8.15 -8.12
C GLY A 61 -9.74 -8.16 -6.82
N GLY A 62 -10.41 -7.74 -5.75
CA GLY A 62 -9.83 -7.61 -4.42
C GLY A 62 -9.18 -6.25 -4.15
N ASP A 63 -9.10 -5.93 -2.87
CA ASP A 63 -8.59 -4.68 -2.33
C ASP A 63 -7.45 -5.01 -1.36
N ARG A 64 -6.22 -4.57 -1.64
CA ARG A 64 -5.02 -4.97 -0.87
C ARG A 64 -4.22 -3.76 -0.40
N SER A 65 -3.70 -3.82 0.81
CA SER A 65 -2.83 -2.81 1.42
C SER A 65 -1.45 -3.40 1.69
N PRO A 66 -0.53 -3.38 0.71
CA PRO A 66 0.80 -3.97 0.85
C PRO A 66 1.68 -3.16 1.82
N ASP A 67 2.62 -3.82 2.49
CA ASP A 67 3.61 -3.22 3.42
C ASP A 67 4.44 -2.07 2.81
N ALA A 68 4.64 -2.07 1.50
CA ALA A 68 5.19 -0.98 0.70
C ALA A 68 4.76 -1.17 -0.75
N ALA A 69 4.39 -0.09 -1.44
CA ALA A 69 4.04 -0.13 -2.86
C ALA A 69 4.72 0.98 -3.65
N TRP A 70 4.94 0.72 -4.93
CA TRP A 70 5.41 1.70 -5.90
C TRP A 70 4.67 1.50 -7.23
N ILE A 71 4.27 2.61 -7.84
CA ILE A 71 3.59 2.63 -9.14
C ILE A 71 4.43 3.48 -10.10
N THR A 72 4.56 3.02 -11.34
CA THR A 72 5.29 3.78 -12.38
C THR A 72 4.61 5.11 -12.66
N ARG A 73 5.40 6.14 -12.99
CA ARG A 73 4.92 7.50 -13.33
C ARG A 73 3.85 7.44 -14.41
N LYS A 74 4.09 6.68 -15.47
CA LYS A 74 3.13 6.44 -16.56
C LYS A 74 1.77 5.92 -16.10
N ARG A 75 1.73 5.02 -15.11
CA ARG A 75 0.46 4.49 -14.58
C ARG A 75 -0.22 5.49 -13.66
N TRP A 76 0.56 6.19 -12.84
CA TRP A 76 0.06 7.24 -11.94
C TRP A 76 -0.58 8.39 -12.71
N ASP A 77 0.11 8.91 -13.72
CA ASP A 77 -0.37 10.05 -14.52
C ASP A 77 -1.57 9.67 -15.42
N ALA A 78 -1.84 8.38 -15.60
CA ALA A 78 -2.97 7.86 -16.37
C ALA A 78 -4.22 7.58 -15.53
N LEU A 79 -4.17 7.78 -14.20
CA LEU A 79 -5.32 7.60 -13.32
C LEU A 79 -6.38 8.66 -13.58
N THR A 80 -7.66 8.26 -13.50
CA THR A 80 -8.77 9.20 -13.44
C THR A 80 -8.98 9.68 -12.00
N ALA A 81 -9.77 10.74 -11.79
CA ALA A 81 -10.02 11.26 -10.45
C ALA A 81 -10.73 10.26 -9.51
N GLU A 82 -11.39 9.25 -10.08
CA GLU A 82 -12.08 8.17 -9.36
C GLU A 82 -11.15 7.00 -8.95
N GLN A 83 -9.88 7.03 -9.36
CA GLN A 83 -8.88 5.99 -9.09
C GLN A 83 -7.76 6.50 -8.19
#